data_AF-A0A085U4U0-F1
#
_entry.id   AF-A0A085U4U0-F1
#
_cell.length_a   1.000
_cell.length_b   1.000
_cell.length_c   1.000
_cell.angle_alpha   90.00
_cell.angle_beta   90.00
_cell.angle_gamma   90.00
#
_symmetry.space_group_name_H-M   'P 1'
#
loop_
_entity.id
_entity.type
_entity.pdbx_description
1 polymer ?
#
loop_
_entity_poly.entity_id
_entity_poly.type
_entity_poly.pdbx_seq_one_letter_code
_entity_poly.pdbx_strand_id
1 'polypeptide(L)'
;MKKTFIACAASLLFVAGSASAISITGEAGRHYTNLGFGMGTNTGGLTMSGNWARSDHDGEMAGFGLGFNLPIGSLMATIGGKGIYMAPEDGKNGGAIAVGGGLSYPITKSFTLYGEGYVAPESMTSGMKSYTEANAGVRWNVLRPLTIDAGYRYINMEGKDGHRDNRLADGIYLGAGLNF
;
A
#
# COMPACT_ATOMS: atom_id res chain seq x y z
N MET A 1 23.98 -29.01 8.25
CA MET A 1 22.57 -28.70 7.94
C MET A 1 22.21 -27.21 7.99
N LYS A 2 22.92 -26.34 8.74
CA LYS A 2 22.60 -24.89 8.79
C LYS A 2 23.13 -24.05 7.62
N LYS A 3 24.23 -24.45 6.97
CA LYS A 3 24.87 -23.69 5.88
C LYS A 3 24.15 -23.82 4.53
N THR A 4 23.48 -24.95 4.28
CA THR A 4 22.66 -25.18 3.07
C THR A 4 21.38 -24.35 3.09
N PHE A 5 20.82 -24.09 4.27
CA PHE A 5 19.63 -23.23 4.42
C PHE A 5 19.92 -21.77 4.11
N ILE A 6 21.10 -21.27 4.51
CA ILE A 6 21.57 -19.92 4.19
C ILE A 6 21.88 -19.80 2.70
N ALA A 7 22.48 -20.83 2.09
CA ALA A 7 22.72 -20.86 0.64
C ALA A 7 21.41 -20.92 -0.17
N CYS A 8 20.40 -21.66 0.29
CA CYS A 8 19.06 -21.68 -0.34
C CYS A 8 18.29 -20.36 -0.15
N ALA A 9 18.41 -19.72 1.02
CA ALA A 9 17.85 -18.39 1.25
C ALA A 9 18.56 -17.32 0.41
N ALA A 10 19.88 -17.42 0.27
CA ALA A 10 20.67 -16.55 -0.61
C ALA A 10 20.40 -16.81 -2.10
N SER A 11 20.15 -18.06 -2.51
CA SER A 11 19.78 -18.36 -3.91
C SER A 11 18.36 -17.88 -4.23
N LEU A 12 17.44 -17.88 -3.26
CA LEU A 12 16.13 -17.23 -3.41
C LEU A 12 16.24 -15.70 -3.55
N LEU A 13 17.24 -15.09 -2.90
CA LEU A 13 17.54 -13.66 -3.05
C LEU A 13 18.16 -13.31 -4.43
N PHE A 14 18.68 -14.29 -5.17
CA PHE A 14 19.34 -14.08 -6.47
C PHE A 14 18.49 -14.37 -7.70
N VAL A 15 17.21 -14.70 -7.55
CA VAL A 15 16.26 -14.71 -8.68
C VAL A 15 15.73 -13.28 -8.91
N ALA A 16 16.63 -12.30 -9.05
CA ALA A 16 16.32 -10.93 -9.40
C ALA A 16 16.52 -10.73 -10.92
N GLY A 17 15.72 -11.45 -11.70
CA GLY A 17 15.57 -11.24 -13.14
C GLY A 17 14.37 -10.36 -13.48
N SER A 18 13.85 -9.59 -12.53
CA SER A 18 12.62 -8.81 -12.70
C SER A 18 12.97 -7.41 -13.20
N ALA A 19 12.59 -7.13 -14.45
CA ALA A 19 12.39 -5.77 -14.95
C ALA A 19 11.58 -5.02 -13.87
N SER A 20 12.25 -4.10 -13.16
CA SER A 20 11.65 -3.39 -12.04
C SER A 20 10.65 -2.41 -12.62
N ALA A 21 9.40 -2.84 -12.72
CA ALA A 21 8.32 -2.03 -13.26
C ALA A 21 8.08 -0.86 -12.30
N ILE A 22 8.25 0.36 -12.81
CA ILE A 22 8.00 1.58 -12.05
C ILE A 22 6.56 1.98 -12.34
N SER A 23 5.80 2.16 -11.28
CA SER A 23 4.42 2.60 -11.31
C SER A 23 4.30 3.96 -10.62
N ILE A 24 3.56 4.86 -11.23
CA ILE A 24 3.15 6.14 -10.64
C ILE A 24 1.64 6.14 -10.67
N THR A 25 0.98 6.44 -9.55
CA THR A 25 -0.47 6.48 -9.44
C THR A 25 -0.92 7.83 -8.89
N GLY A 26 -2.05 8.32 -9.40
CA GLY A 26 -2.77 9.46 -8.85
C GLY A 26 -4.21 9.05 -8.59
N GLU A 27 -4.68 9.24 -7.37
CA GLU A 27 -6.02 8.89 -6.92
C GLU A 27 -6.71 10.14 -6.37
N ALA A 28 -7.97 10.32 -6.73
CA ALA A 28 -8.86 11.35 -6.19
C ALA A 28 -10.06 10.68 -5.54
N GLY A 29 -10.20 10.88 -4.23
CA GLY A 29 -11.39 10.54 -3.45
C GLY A 29 -12.23 11.78 -3.15
N ARG A 30 -13.42 11.61 -2.54
CA ARG A 30 -14.33 12.74 -2.25
C ARG A 30 -13.71 13.84 -1.36
N HIS A 31 -12.72 13.50 -0.53
CA HIS A 31 -12.11 14.40 0.45
C HIS A 31 -10.58 14.29 0.52
N TYR A 32 -9.96 13.56 -0.40
CA TYR A 32 -8.51 13.35 -0.38
C TYR A 32 -7.93 13.18 -1.77
N THR A 33 -6.69 13.62 -1.95
CA THR A 33 -5.88 13.33 -3.13
C THR A 33 -4.69 12.48 -2.68
N ASN A 34 -4.38 11.41 -3.41
CA ASN A 34 -3.24 10.54 -3.11
C ASN A 34 -2.36 10.35 -4.36
N LEU A 35 -1.07 10.59 -4.21
CA LEU A 35 -0.05 10.35 -5.22
C LEU A 35 0.83 9.20 -4.75
N GLY A 36 0.91 8.14 -5.53
CA GLY A 36 1.69 6.95 -5.24
C GLY A 36 2.81 6.73 -6.24
N PHE A 37 3.86 6.07 -5.78
CA PHE A 37 4.83 5.41 -6.63
C PHE A 37 5.07 3.99 -6.12
N GLY A 38 5.45 3.09 -7.03
CA GLY A 38 5.74 1.71 -6.70
C GLY A 38 6.78 1.13 -7.64
N MET A 39 7.67 0.30 -7.10
CA MET A 39 8.69 -0.41 -7.86
C MET A 39 8.58 -1.90 -7.58
N GLY A 40 8.56 -2.71 -8.65
CA GLY A 40 8.45 -4.16 -8.55
C GLY A 40 7.09 -4.65 -8.04
N THR A 41 6.08 -3.78 -7.99
CA THR A 41 4.73 -4.06 -7.48
C THR A 41 3.99 -5.12 -8.31
N ASN A 42 4.36 -5.28 -9.58
CA ASN A 42 3.75 -6.25 -10.50
C ASN A 42 4.60 -7.49 -10.77
N THR A 43 5.79 -7.58 -10.17
CA THR A 43 6.71 -8.70 -10.34
C THR A 43 6.84 -9.49 -9.04
N GLY A 44 7.10 -10.79 -9.14
CA GLY A 44 7.51 -11.57 -7.98
C GLY A 44 8.84 -11.08 -7.42
N GLY A 45 8.99 -11.08 -6.10
CA GLY A 45 10.20 -10.62 -5.40
C GLY A 45 9.98 -9.35 -4.56
N LEU A 46 11.07 -8.60 -4.33
CA LEU A 46 11.02 -7.39 -3.51
C LEU A 46 10.17 -6.30 -4.18
N THR A 47 9.29 -5.67 -3.41
CA THR A 47 8.54 -4.50 -3.83
C THR A 47 8.78 -3.35 -2.88
N MET A 48 8.83 -2.15 -3.45
CA MET A 48 8.89 -0.89 -2.73
C MET A 48 7.72 -0.03 -3.17
N SER A 49 7.07 0.66 -2.24
CA SER A 49 6.03 1.62 -2.52
C SER A 49 6.25 2.89 -1.71
N GLY A 50 5.76 4.00 -2.21
CA GLY A 50 5.61 5.20 -1.42
C GLY A 50 4.40 5.97 -1.88
N ASN A 51 3.78 6.69 -0.96
CA ASN A 51 2.59 7.46 -1.25
C ASN A 51 2.59 8.75 -0.46
N TRP A 52 1.97 9.78 -1.02
CA TRP A 52 1.74 11.04 -0.37
C TRP A 52 0.27 11.40 -0.60
N ALA A 53 -0.48 11.45 0.49
CA ALA A 53 -1.87 11.81 0.49
C ALA A 53 -2.07 13.14 1.22
N ARG A 54 -2.91 14.00 0.65
CA ARG A 54 -3.35 15.24 1.28
C ARG A 54 -4.87 15.20 1.42
N SER A 55 -5.34 15.40 2.64
CA SER A 55 -6.76 15.56 2.95
C SER A 55 -7.04 17.05 3.14
N ASP A 56 -8.19 17.53 2.67
CA ASP A 56 -8.57 18.95 2.76
C ASP A 56 -8.94 19.40 4.18
N HIS A 57 -9.12 18.46 5.12
CA HIS A 57 -9.57 18.75 6.49
C HIS A 57 -8.71 18.12 7.60
N ASP A 58 -7.79 17.21 7.26
CA ASP A 58 -7.11 16.37 8.26
C ASP A 58 -5.56 16.33 8.10
N GLY A 59 -4.99 17.21 7.27
CA GLY A 59 -3.54 17.35 7.08
C GLY A 59 -2.90 16.45 6.01
N GLU A 60 -1.58 16.32 6.08
CA GLU A 60 -0.76 15.59 5.10
C GLU A 60 -0.25 14.26 5.66
N MET A 61 -0.26 13.23 4.81
CA MET A 61 0.22 11.88 5.12
C MET A 61 1.23 11.44 4.07
N ALA A 62 2.40 10.99 4.53
CA ALA A 62 3.40 10.33 3.70
C ALA A 62 3.57 8.88 4.15
N GLY A 63 3.53 7.95 3.21
CA GLY A 63 3.74 6.52 3.44
C GLY A 63 4.93 6.01 2.64
N PHE A 64 5.67 5.07 3.23
CA PHE A 64 6.72 4.32 2.58
C PHE A 64 6.60 2.84 2.93
N GLY A 65 6.42 1.99 1.93
CA GLY A 65 6.20 0.56 2.05
C GLY A 65 7.32 -0.28 1.47
N LEU A 66 7.59 -1.40 2.14
CA LEU A 66 8.45 -2.48 1.66
C LEU A 66 7.67 -3.78 1.75
N GLY A 67 7.77 -4.62 0.73
CA GLY A 67 7.09 -5.91 0.72
C GLY A 67 7.79 -6.94 -0.13
N PHE A 68 7.22 -8.14 -0.11
CA PHE A 68 7.64 -9.27 -0.93
C PHE A 68 6.43 -9.86 -1.63
N ASN A 69 6.50 -9.87 -2.96
CA ASN A 69 5.49 -10.40 -3.86
C ASN A 69 5.76 -11.89 -4.14
N LEU A 70 4.78 -12.70 -3.80
CA LEU A 70 4.73 -14.14 -3.99
C LEU A 70 3.74 -14.45 -5.11
N PRO A 71 4.21 -14.86 -6.29
CA PRO A 71 3.32 -15.36 -7.34
C PRO A 71 2.81 -16.74 -6.94
N ILE A 72 1.51 -16.85 -6.66
CA ILE A 72 0.80 -18.08 -6.30
C ILE A 72 -0.12 -18.44 -7.47
N GLY A 73 0.43 -19.15 -8.46
CA GLY A 73 -0.29 -19.47 -9.69
C GLY A 73 -0.59 -18.21 -10.51
N SER A 74 -1.88 -17.88 -10.68
CA SER A 74 -2.32 -16.65 -11.34
C SER A 74 -2.51 -15.47 -10.39
N LEU A 75 -2.45 -15.69 -9.08
CA LEU A 75 -2.63 -14.66 -8.05
C LEU A 75 -1.26 -14.16 -7.57
N MET A 76 -1.15 -12.85 -7.31
CA MET A 76 0.00 -12.26 -6.65
C MET A 76 -0.36 -11.95 -5.20
N ALA A 77 0.36 -12.51 -4.25
CA ALA A 77 0.22 -12.18 -2.84
C ALA A 77 1.41 -11.33 -2.38
N THR A 78 1.14 -10.22 -1.71
CA THR A 78 2.16 -9.33 -1.17
C THR A 78 2.13 -9.41 0.34
N ILE A 79 3.28 -9.52 0.98
CA ILE A 79 3.41 -9.40 2.44
C ILE A 79 4.47 -8.35 2.71
N GLY A 80 4.18 -7.40 3.59
CA GLY A 80 5.08 -6.28 3.82
C GLY A 80 4.72 -5.42 5.01
N GLY A 81 5.50 -4.37 5.18
CA GLY A 81 5.25 -3.33 6.15
C GLY A 81 5.35 -1.96 5.51
N LYS A 82 4.63 -0.99 6.07
CA LYS A 82 4.73 0.41 5.67
C LYS A 82 4.89 1.31 6.87
N GLY A 83 5.85 2.22 6.78
CA GLY A 83 5.98 3.35 7.66
C GLY A 83 5.10 4.48 7.14
N ILE A 84 4.29 5.03 8.02
CA ILE A 84 3.38 6.13 7.75
C ILE A 84 3.79 7.27 8.66
N TYR A 85 4.01 8.43 8.08
CA TYR A 85 4.22 9.69 8.77
C TYR A 85 3.01 10.58 8.53
N MET A 86 2.49 11.16 9.59
CA MET A 86 1.33 12.04 9.54
C MET A 86 1.65 13.36 10.21
N ALA A 87 1.34 14.43 9.49
CA ALA A 87 1.37 15.80 9.97
C ALA A 87 -0.07 16.34 9.93
N PRO A 88 -0.87 16.11 10.99
CA PRO A 88 -2.22 16.65 11.08
C PRO A 88 -2.19 18.19 11.21
N GLU A 89 -3.21 18.87 10.69
CA GLU A 89 -3.36 20.34 10.78
C GLU A 89 -3.61 20.81 12.23
N ASP A 90 -4.36 20.01 13.00
CA ASP A 90 -4.58 20.19 14.44
C ASP A 90 -4.09 18.95 15.20
N GLY A 91 -2.93 19.04 15.86
CA GLY A 91 -2.41 17.96 16.71
C GLY A 91 -0.89 17.84 16.74
N LYS A 92 -0.39 16.76 17.35
CA LYS A 92 1.05 16.42 17.34
C LYS A 92 1.34 15.50 16.17
N ASN A 93 2.42 15.76 15.44
CA ASN A 93 2.92 14.88 14.38
C ASN A 93 3.07 13.45 14.91
N GLY A 94 2.50 12.50 14.18
CA GLY A 94 2.42 11.10 14.56
C GLY A 94 3.01 10.20 13.50
N GLY A 95 3.38 8.99 13.89
CA GLY A 95 3.90 7.99 12.97
C GLY A 95 3.36 6.61 13.31
N ALA A 96 3.09 5.81 12.29
CA ALA A 96 2.64 4.43 12.43
C ALA A 96 3.50 3.51 11.57
N ILE A 97 3.91 2.36 12.11
CA ILE A 97 4.51 1.29 11.33
C ILE A 97 3.46 0.19 11.23
N ALA A 98 2.82 0.10 10.07
CA ALA A 98 1.81 -0.91 9.81
C ALA A 98 2.45 -2.13 9.15
N VAL A 99 1.97 -3.31 9.53
CA VAL A 99 2.31 -4.58 8.89
C VAL A 99 1.07 -5.14 8.24
N GLY A 100 1.25 -5.79 7.09
CA GLY A 100 0.11 -6.20 6.29
C GLY A 100 0.50 -6.88 5.00
N GLY A 101 -0.42 -6.84 4.06
CA GLY A 101 -0.25 -7.49 2.79
C GLY A 101 -1.40 -7.20 1.85
N GLY A 102 -1.30 -7.75 0.65
CA GLY A 102 -2.32 -7.62 -0.37
C GLY A 102 -2.40 -8.84 -1.26
N LEU A 103 -3.48 -8.91 -2.01
CA LEU A 103 -3.75 -9.92 -3.01
C LEU A 103 -4.15 -9.21 -4.29
N SER A 104 -3.59 -9.64 -5.41
CA SER A 104 -3.91 -9.13 -6.74
C SER A 104 -4.20 -10.29 -7.67
N TYR A 105 -5.39 -10.29 -8.26
CA TYR A 105 -5.91 -11.36 -9.09
C TYR A 105 -6.33 -10.80 -10.46
N PRO A 106 -5.63 -11.16 -11.55
CA PRO A 106 -6.01 -10.78 -12.90
C PRO A 106 -7.24 -11.59 -13.34
N ILE A 107 -8.43 -10.99 -13.25
CA ILE A 107 -9.68 -11.59 -13.73
C ILE A 107 -9.62 -11.75 -15.25
N THR A 108 -9.02 -10.79 -15.95
CA THR A 108 -8.90 -10.78 -17.41
C THR A 108 -7.59 -10.08 -17.80
N LYS A 109 -7.17 -10.18 -19.07
CA LYS A 109 -6.00 -9.46 -19.59
C LYS A 109 -6.05 -7.94 -19.34
N SER A 110 -7.25 -7.38 -19.22
CA SER A 110 -7.47 -5.95 -18.97
C SER A 110 -7.88 -5.64 -17.53
N PHE A 111 -8.45 -6.58 -16.78
CA PHE A 111 -9.01 -6.31 -15.44
C PHE A 111 -8.31 -7.10 -14.36
N THR A 112 -7.85 -6.40 -13.33
CA THR A 112 -7.20 -6.97 -12.15
C THR A 112 -7.96 -6.54 -10.91
N LEU A 113 -8.41 -7.50 -10.12
CA LEU A 113 -8.96 -7.25 -8.79
C LEU A 113 -7.81 -7.19 -7.79
N TYR A 114 -7.79 -6.20 -6.92
CA TYR A 114 -6.80 -6.12 -5.85
C TYR A 114 -7.47 -5.81 -4.52
N GLY A 115 -6.82 -6.26 -3.44
CA GLY A 115 -7.18 -5.93 -2.08
C GLY A 115 -5.94 -5.92 -1.20
N GLU A 116 -5.86 -4.99 -0.27
CA GLU A 116 -4.77 -4.84 0.67
C GLU A 116 -5.30 -4.49 2.05
N GLY A 117 -4.55 -4.91 3.07
CA GLY A 117 -4.88 -4.69 4.47
C GLY A 117 -3.61 -4.49 5.28
N TYR A 118 -3.59 -3.44 6.08
CA TYR A 118 -2.47 -3.09 6.95
C TYR A 118 -2.97 -2.73 8.34
N VAL A 119 -2.25 -3.21 9.36
CA VAL A 119 -2.56 -2.94 10.76
C VAL A 119 -1.30 -2.52 11.51
N ALA A 120 -1.41 -1.52 12.38
CA ALA A 120 -0.37 -1.18 13.34
C ALA A 120 -0.98 -1.21 14.74
N PRO A 121 -0.52 -2.11 15.63
CA PRO A 121 -0.91 -2.08 17.03
C PRO A 121 -0.30 -0.88 17.74
N GLU A 122 -0.79 -0.60 18.95
CA GLU A 122 -0.36 0.51 19.80
C GLU A 122 1.17 0.63 19.95
N SER A 123 1.87 -0.50 20.04
CA SER A 123 3.33 -0.57 20.18
C SER A 123 4.10 -0.12 18.94
N MET A 124 3.43 -0.08 17.79
CA MET A 124 3.98 0.31 16.49
C MET A 124 3.43 1.66 16.03
N THR A 125 2.69 2.37 16.88
CA THR A 125 2.11 3.69 16.61
C THR A 125 2.57 4.70 17.67
N SER A 126 2.95 5.89 17.22
CA SER A 126 3.28 7.02 18.09
C SER A 126 2.19 8.08 17.98
N GLY A 127 1.51 8.37 19.09
CA GLY A 127 0.40 9.33 19.16
C GLY A 127 -0.98 8.74 18.86
N MET A 128 -1.09 7.43 18.66
CA MET A 128 -2.34 6.74 18.29
C MET A 128 -2.45 5.40 19.02
N LYS A 129 -3.65 4.83 19.05
CA LYS A 129 -3.96 3.56 19.73
C LYS A 129 -3.87 2.37 18.77
N SER A 130 -4.38 2.56 17.56
CA SER A 130 -4.27 1.57 16.49
C SER A 130 -4.40 2.26 15.13
N TYR A 131 -3.74 1.68 14.14
CA TYR A 131 -3.92 2.01 12.73
C TYR A 131 -4.49 0.79 12.03
N THR A 132 -5.58 0.96 11.28
CA THR A 132 -6.09 -0.09 10.40
C THR A 132 -6.43 0.52 9.05
N GLU A 133 -5.91 -0.09 8.00
CA GLU A 133 -6.21 0.27 6.64
C GLU A 133 -6.67 -0.97 5.88
N ALA A 134 -7.73 -0.79 5.11
CA ALA A 134 -8.23 -1.74 4.16
C ALA A 134 -8.49 -1.00 2.85
N ASN A 135 -8.04 -1.56 1.74
CA ASN A 135 -8.30 -1.02 0.42
C ASN A 135 -8.63 -2.18 -0.52
N ALA A 136 -9.66 -2.02 -1.33
CA ALA A 136 -10.05 -3.01 -2.32
C ALA A 136 -10.59 -2.32 -3.57
N GLY A 137 -10.25 -2.85 -4.74
CA GLY A 137 -10.67 -2.24 -5.99
C GLY A 137 -10.38 -3.08 -7.22
N VAL A 138 -10.79 -2.53 -8.35
CA VAL A 138 -10.54 -3.09 -9.67
C VAL A 138 -9.66 -2.13 -10.44
N ARG A 139 -8.57 -2.66 -10.98
CA ARG A 139 -7.67 -2.00 -11.92
C ARG A 139 -8.01 -2.42 -13.33
N TRP A 140 -8.29 -1.44 -14.17
CA TRP A 140 -8.42 -1.59 -15.60
C TRP A 140 -7.14 -1.14 -16.31
N ASN A 141 -6.44 -2.10 -16.91
CA ASN A 141 -5.31 -1.87 -17.80
C ASN A 141 -5.85 -1.50 -19.19
N VAL A 142 -5.96 -0.20 -19.46
CA VAL A 142 -6.51 0.33 -20.72
C VAL A 142 -5.53 0.04 -21.86
N LEU A 143 -4.28 0.49 -21.70
CA LEU A 143 -3.17 0.30 -22.64
C LEU A 143 -1.88 0.55 -21.88
N ARG A 144 -0.79 -0.19 -22.12
CA ARG A 144 0.48 0.12 -21.42
C ARG A 144 0.99 1.51 -21.87
N PRO A 145 1.43 2.38 -20.95
CA PRO A 145 1.56 2.20 -19.48
C PRO A 145 0.31 2.60 -18.66
N LEU A 146 -0.76 3.10 -19.27
CA LEU A 146 -1.96 3.63 -18.63
C LEU A 146 -2.88 2.57 -17.98
N THR A 147 -3.17 2.77 -16.70
CA THR A 147 -4.17 2.05 -15.92
C THR A 147 -5.19 3.01 -15.31
N ILE A 148 -6.39 2.51 -15.05
CA ILE A 148 -7.44 3.20 -14.31
C ILE A 148 -7.82 2.33 -13.13
N ASP A 149 -7.95 2.91 -11.94
CA ASP A 149 -8.24 2.22 -10.70
C ASP A 149 -9.56 2.75 -10.14
N ALA A 150 -10.43 1.85 -9.70
CA ALA A 150 -11.66 2.21 -9.01
C ALA A 150 -11.82 1.28 -7.80
N GLY A 151 -11.99 1.88 -6.62
CA GLY A 151 -12.00 1.08 -5.39
C GLY A 151 -12.60 1.81 -4.21
N TYR A 152 -12.53 1.15 -3.07
CA TYR A 152 -12.92 1.67 -1.77
C TYR A 152 -11.72 1.61 -0.85
N ARG A 153 -11.37 2.76 -0.25
CA ARG A 153 -10.34 2.84 0.76
C ARG A 153 -10.96 3.20 2.10
N TYR A 154 -10.56 2.42 3.10
CA TYR A 154 -10.91 2.60 4.49
C TYR A 154 -9.61 2.73 5.29
N ILE A 155 -9.39 3.89 5.89
CA ILE A 155 -8.30 4.17 6.82
C ILE A 155 -8.95 4.61 8.12
N ASN A 156 -8.80 3.80 9.16
CA ASN A 156 -9.29 4.09 10.49
C ASN A 156 -8.13 4.24 11.47
N MET A 157 -8.27 5.24 12.33
CA MET A 157 -7.28 5.67 13.28
C MET A 157 -7.96 5.85 14.63
N GLU A 158 -7.63 4.99 15.57
CA GLU A 158 -8.19 5.07 16.91
C GLU A 158 -7.32 5.98 17.78
N GLY A 159 -7.92 7.06 18.31
CA GLY A 159 -7.24 8.01 19.18
C GLY A 159 -7.02 7.45 20.59
N LYS A 160 -5.96 7.90 21.28
CA LYS A 160 -5.74 7.65 22.71
C LYS A 160 -6.26 8.80 23.57
N ASP A 161 -6.57 8.49 24.82
CA ASP A 161 -6.79 9.47 25.90
C ASP A 161 -7.83 10.57 25.62
N GLY A 162 -9.03 10.17 25.17
CA GLY A 162 -10.17 11.09 25.03
C GLY A 162 -10.15 11.95 23.76
N HIS A 163 -9.20 11.72 22.85
CA HIS A 163 -9.18 12.34 21.53
C HIS A 163 -10.06 11.58 20.53
N ARG A 164 -10.75 12.36 19.68
CA ARG A 164 -11.81 11.93 18.75
C ARG A 164 -11.26 10.97 17.68
N ASP A 165 -12.01 9.92 17.35
CA ASP A 165 -11.71 9.03 16.23
C ASP A 165 -11.64 9.84 14.93
N ASN A 166 -10.52 9.79 14.22
CA ASN A 166 -10.34 10.55 12.98
C ASN A 166 -10.26 9.57 11.79
N ARG A 167 -11.30 9.56 10.96
CA ARG A 167 -11.33 8.74 9.74
C ARG A 167 -10.75 9.54 8.59
N LEU A 168 -9.49 9.26 8.24
CA LEU A 168 -8.82 9.97 7.15
C LEU A 168 -9.34 9.61 5.75
N ALA A 169 -9.82 8.38 5.57
CA ALA A 169 -10.40 7.95 4.30
C ALA A 169 -11.47 6.89 4.55
N ASP A 170 -12.71 7.21 4.20
CA ASP A 170 -13.84 6.28 4.21
C ASP A 170 -14.66 6.54 2.94
N GLY A 171 -14.24 5.96 1.82
CA GLY A 171 -14.91 6.27 0.57
C GLY A 171 -14.37 5.61 -0.69
N ILE A 172 -15.21 5.73 -1.72
CA ILE A 172 -14.88 5.33 -3.09
C ILE A 172 -13.85 6.32 -3.64
N TYR A 173 -12.88 5.79 -4.37
CA TYR A 173 -11.93 6.58 -5.12
C TYR A 173 -11.85 6.14 -6.57
N LEU A 174 -11.41 7.08 -7.40
CA LEU A 174 -11.01 6.84 -8.77
C LEU A 174 -9.56 7.30 -8.92
N GLY A 175 -8.77 6.49 -9.60
CA GLY A 175 -7.37 6.77 -9.86
C GLY A 175 -6.95 6.42 -11.27
N ALA A 176 -5.81 6.96 -11.65
CA ALA A 176 -5.11 6.59 -12.86
C ALA A 176 -3.65 6.30 -12.53
N GLY A 177 -3.06 5.35 -13.25
CA GLY A 177 -1.68 4.93 -13.07
C GLY A 177 -0.92 4.88 -14.38
N LEU A 178 0.38 5.08 -14.31
CA LEU A 178 1.32 4.81 -15.39
C LEU A 178 2.31 3.76 -14.89
N ASN A 179 2.37 2.62 -15.57
CA ASN A 179 3.22 1.48 -15.22
C ASN A 179 4.16 1.14 -16.36
N PHE A 180 5.45 1.37 -16.14
CA PHE A 180 6.54 1.28 -17.12
C PHE A 180 7.28 -0.06 -17.03
#